data_AF-A0A6J8BFL0-F1
#
_entry.id   AF-A0A6J8BFL0-F1
#
_cell.length_a   1.000
_cell.length_b   1.000
_cell.length_c   1.000
_cell.angle_alpha   90.00
_cell.angle_beta   90.00
_cell.angle_gamma   90.00
#
_symmetry.space_group_name_H-M   'P 1'
#
loop_
_entity.id
_entity.type
_entity.pdbx_description
1 polymer ?
#
loop_
_entity_poly.entity_id
_entity_poly.type
_entity_poly.pdbx_seq_one_letter_code
_entity_poly.pdbx_strand_id
1 'polypeptide(L)'
;MGSYLQAYLHMDMIIGEIKDLMNIAGDYLNHLQLQLNMLSLGHMSPSLISPGILRVLLTDIKRRLPATLKIPGDEIKDIWNFYKFLTCSTVLDENRIIIIITLPLLDIRDSYAIYKIHNLPVPTKVTEKNSDSSNMVAQYELEAVVIAANQEKTKYMLLSNQEIDKCSNPLVNFCEIKSPVYPVNLSKLCVIALFANKENWKTRCTLKVRPNTILPMATYLTDSMWAVTTINEFRITIRCDDKTNMLTDQIINPPTTIINLKRTCTATSDHLTLLPTYQMESTF
;
A
#
# COMPACT_ATOMS: atom_id res chain seq x y z
N MET A 1 71.47 33.83 2.92
CA MET A 1 70.60 32.95 3.74
C MET A 1 69.10 33.17 3.44
N GLY A 2 68.64 34.38 3.08
CA GLY A 2 67.21 34.64 2.78
C GLY A 2 66.61 33.93 1.55
N SER A 3 67.40 33.69 0.49
CA SER A 3 66.90 33.06 -0.75
C SER A 3 66.46 31.59 -0.60
N TYR A 4 67.10 30.84 0.30
CA TYR A 4 66.77 29.42 0.53
C TYR A 4 65.51 29.26 1.39
N LEU A 5 65.33 30.13 2.38
CA LEU A 5 64.12 30.16 3.20
C LEU A 5 62.89 30.54 2.35
N GLN A 6 63.04 31.49 1.44
CA GLN A 6 61.98 31.90 0.52
C GLN A 6 61.63 30.80 -0.49
N ALA A 7 62.62 30.06 -1.00
CA ALA A 7 62.39 28.90 -1.85
C ALA A 7 61.70 27.74 -1.11
N TYR A 8 62.07 27.50 0.16
CA TYR A 8 61.44 26.49 1.00
C TYR A 8 59.97 26.78 1.30
N LEU A 9 59.66 28.03 1.70
CA LEU A 9 58.28 28.45 1.96
C LEU A 9 57.41 28.39 0.70
N HIS A 10 57.99 28.72 -0.47
CA HIS A 10 57.27 28.62 -1.74
C HIS A 10 56.96 27.16 -2.12
N MET A 11 57.92 26.25 -1.92
CA MET A 11 57.72 24.81 -2.10
C MET A 11 56.66 24.23 -1.16
N ASP A 12 56.67 24.61 0.13
CA ASP A 12 55.71 24.12 1.11
C ASP A 12 54.28 24.55 0.77
N MET A 13 54.11 25.80 0.32
CA MET A 13 52.84 26.31 -0.18
C MET A 13 52.35 25.56 -1.42
N ILE A 14 53.22 25.30 -2.41
CA ILE A 14 52.87 24.52 -3.61
C ILE A 14 52.50 23.07 -3.25
N ILE A 15 53.23 22.44 -2.32
CA ILE A 15 52.90 21.08 -1.84
C ILE A 15 51.55 21.08 -1.12
N GLY A 16 51.23 22.12 -0.36
CA GLY A 16 49.91 22.33 0.23
C GLY A 16 48.81 22.40 -0.83
N GLU A 17 48.97 23.26 -1.84
CA GLU A 17 48.02 23.39 -2.95
C GLU A 17 47.83 22.08 -3.72
N ILE A 18 48.90 21.32 -3.99
CA ILE A 18 48.81 20.01 -4.66
C ILE A 18 48.03 19.01 -3.81
N LYS A 19 48.26 18.98 -2.50
CA LYS A 19 47.50 18.10 -1.58
C LYS A 19 46.02 18.45 -1.58
N ASP A 20 45.69 19.75 -1.55
CA ASP A 20 44.31 20.21 -1.60
C ASP A 20 43.63 19.84 -2.93
N LEU A 21 44.33 20.02 -4.06
CA LEU A 21 43.83 19.59 -5.37
C LEU A 21 43.63 18.07 -5.46
N MET A 22 44.52 17.27 -4.87
CA MET A 22 44.37 15.82 -4.81
C MET A 22 43.17 15.40 -3.95
N ASN A 23 42.94 16.08 -2.83
CA ASN A 23 41.77 15.83 -1.99
C ASN A 23 40.47 16.17 -2.73
N ILE A 24 40.42 17.34 -3.39
CA ILE A 24 39.27 17.74 -4.22
C ILE A 24 39.01 16.73 -5.35
N ALA A 25 40.07 16.26 -6.02
CA ALA A 25 39.94 15.25 -7.07
C ALA A 25 39.44 13.90 -6.51
N GLY A 26 39.93 13.49 -5.34
CA GLY A 26 39.45 12.29 -4.65
C GLY A 26 37.96 12.38 -4.29
N ASP A 27 37.54 13.51 -3.72
CA ASP A 27 36.13 13.76 -3.39
C ASP A 27 35.25 13.77 -4.63
N TYR A 28 35.72 14.35 -5.73
CA TYR A 28 35.02 14.36 -7.00
C TYR A 28 34.81 12.94 -7.55
N LEU A 29 35.84 12.10 -7.52
CA LEU A 29 35.75 10.70 -7.97
C LEU A 29 34.78 9.89 -7.10
N ASN A 30 34.83 10.06 -5.79
CA ASN A 30 33.90 9.41 -4.86
C ASN A 30 32.45 9.84 -5.14
N HIS A 31 32.23 11.14 -5.40
CA HIS A 31 30.90 11.64 -5.73
C HIS A 31 30.38 11.08 -7.06
N LEU A 32 31.24 11.00 -8.08
CA LEU A 32 30.90 10.46 -9.39
C LEU A 32 30.60 8.96 -9.30
N GLN A 33 31.36 8.21 -8.50
CA GLN A 33 31.08 6.80 -8.24
C GLN A 33 29.72 6.59 -7.57
N LEU A 34 29.38 7.41 -6.56
CA LEU A 34 28.06 7.37 -5.92
C LEU A 34 26.93 7.65 -6.91
N GLN A 35 27.09 8.65 -7.78
CA GLN A 35 26.11 8.97 -8.82
C GLN A 35 25.91 7.81 -9.80
N LEU A 36 26.98 7.20 -10.28
CA LEU A 36 26.92 6.04 -11.18
C LEU A 36 26.27 4.82 -10.51
N ASN A 37 26.58 4.57 -9.24
CA ASN A 37 25.95 3.49 -8.48
C ASN A 37 24.43 3.73 -8.35
N MET A 38 24.00 4.95 -8.04
CA MET A 38 22.57 5.29 -7.95
C MET A 38 21.85 5.14 -9.29
N LEU A 39 22.50 5.56 -10.40
CA LEU A 39 22.00 5.38 -11.76
C LEU A 39 21.88 3.90 -12.16
N SER A 40 22.84 3.08 -11.76
CA SER A 40 22.83 1.62 -11.97
C SER A 40 21.67 0.95 -11.24
N LEU A 41 21.34 1.45 -10.04
CA LEU A 41 20.18 1.00 -9.26
C LEU A 41 18.85 1.59 -9.75
N GLY A 42 18.87 2.46 -10.77
CA GLY A 42 17.68 3.11 -11.33
C GLY A 42 17.03 4.15 -10.42
N HIS A 43 17.73 4.60 -9.37
CA HIS A 43 17.23 5.58 -8.42
C HIS A 43 17.69 6.99 -8.78
N MET A 44 16.74 7.93 -8.75
CA MET A 44 17.05 9.34 -8.94
C MET A 44 17.51 9.96 -7.62
N SER A 45 18.63 10.68 -7.65
CA SER A 45 19.24 11.32 -6.47
C SER A 45 19.37 12.83 -6.67
N PRO A 46 19.27 13.65 -5.60
CA PRO A 46 19.61 15.07 -5.63
C PRO A 46 21.01 15.37 -6.15
N SER A 47 21.93 14.39 -6.05
CA SER A 47 23.28 14.50 -6.62
C SER A 47 23.28 14.46 -8.15
N LEU A 48 22.30 13.81 -8.78
CA LEU A 48 22.17 13.72 -10.24
C LEU A 48 21.45 14.92 -10.83
N ILE A 49 20.31 15.30 -10.23
CA ILE A 49 19.55 16.50 -10.58
C ILE A 49 19.22 17.21 -9.28
N SER A 50 19.64 18.47 -9.17
CA SER A 50 19.35 19.26 -7.98
C SER A 50 17.84 19.57 -7.85
N PRO A 51 17.31 19.72 -6.62
CA PRO A 51 15.88 19.98 -6.43
C PRO A 51 15.36 21.23 -7.15
N GLY A 52 16.22 22.25 -7.31
CA GLY A 52 15.88 23.47 -8.04
C GLY A 52 15.63 23.21 -9.53
N ILE A 53 16.53 22.46 -10.17
CA ILE A 53 16.39 22.09 -11.58
C ILE A 53 15.18 21.18 -11.78
N LEU A 54 15.02 20.16 -10.91
CA LEU A 54 13.89 19.24 -10.99
C LEU A 54 12.55 19.98 -10.87
N ARG A 55 12.44 20.95 -9.96
CA ARG A 55 11.23 21.75 -9.79
C ARG A 55 10.87 22.51 -11.07
N VAL A 56 11.84 23.19 -11.69
CA VAL A 56 11.61 23.93 -12.94
C VAL A 56 11.14 22.98 -14.03
N LEU A 57 11.80 21.83 -14.19
CA LEU A 57 11.41 20.81 -15.17
C LEU A 57 9.99 20.28 -14.94
N LEU A 58 9.64 19.94 -13.70
CA LEU A 58 8.31 19.43 -13.36
C LEU A 58 7.22 20.49 -13.60
N THR A 59 7.48 21.75 -13.25
CA THR A 59 6.56 22.85 -13.52
C THR A 59 6.36 23.05 -15.02
N ASP A 60 7.42 23.00 -15.82
CA ASP A 60 7.33 23.13 -17.28
C ASP A 60 6.58 21.96 -17.92
N ILE A 61 6.83 20.73 -17.47
CA ILE A 61 6.08 19.54 -17.90
C ILE A 61 4.60 19.72 -17.57
N LYS A 62 4.28 20.09 -16.33
CA LYS A 62 2.89 20.28 -15.85
C LYS A 62 2.12 21.30 -16.69
N ARG A 63 2.76 22.38 -17.15
CA ARG A 63 2.14 23.39 -18.01
C ARG A 63 1.82 22.88 -19.42
N ARG A 64 2.51 21.84 -19.88
CA ARG A 64 2.34 21.22 -21.21
C ARG A 64 1.47 19.97 -21.18
N LEU A 65 1.14 19.45 -20.00
CA LEU A 65 0.30 18.27 -19.88
C LEU A 65 -1.12 18.57 -20.37
N PRO A 66 -1.78 17.60 -21.02
CA PRO A 66 -3.21 17.67 -21.31
C PRO A 66 -4.02 17.86 -20.02
N ALA A 67 -5.16 18.53 -20.12
CA ALA A 67 -6.04 18.80 -18.97
C ALA A 67 -6.53 17.52 -18.25
N THR A 68 -6.46 16.35 -18.89
CA THR A 68 -6.87 15.06 -18.35
C THR A 68 -5.77 14.36 -17.54
N LEU A 69 -4.55 14.88 -17.52
CA LEU A 69 -3.41 14.27 -16.86
C LEU A 69 -2.81 15.20 -15.81
N LYS A 70 -2.35 14.64 -14.71
CA LYS A 70 -1.56 15.36 -13.70
C LYS A 70 -0.36 14.56 -13.26
N ILE A 71 0.61 15.26 -12.68
CA ILE A 71 1.75 14.64 -12.03
C ILE A 71 1.35 14.26 -10.59
N PRO A 72 1.79 13.11 -10.04
CA PRO A 72 1.55 12.75 -8.64
C PRO A 72 2.34 13.66 -7.69
N GLY A 73 1.63 14.43 -6.88
CA GLY A 73 2.22 15.31 -5.85
C GLY A 73 2.25 16.79 -6.25
N ASP A 74 2.95 17.58 -5.42
CA ASP A 74 3.10 19.03 -5.59
C ASP A 74 4.59 19.37 -5.54
N GLU A 75 5.13 19.78 -6.69
CA GLU A 75 6.55 20.09 -6.89
C GLU A 75 7.04 21.32 -6.10
N ILE A 76 6.11 22.16 -5.63
CA ILE A 76 6.40 23.36 -4.85
C ILE A 76 6.49 22.99 -3.36
N LYS A 77 5.52 22.20 -2.88
CA LYS A 77 5.43 21.84 -1.46
C LYS A 77 6.39 20.73 -1.05
N ASP A 78 6.53 19.69 -1.86
CA ASP A 78 7.29 18.50 -1.46
C ASP A 78 8.04 17.87 -2.65
N ILE A 79 9.12 18.54 -3.04
CA ILE A 79 10.02 18.07 -4.10
C ILE A 79 10.71 16.75 -3.73
N TRP A 80 10.84 16.44 -2.43
CA TRP A 80 11.54 15.25 -1.97
C TRP A 80 10.77 13.97 -2.26
N ASN A 81 9.43 14.02 -2.25
CA ASN A 81 8.61 12.87 -2.64
C ASN A 81 8.89 12.41 -4.08
N PHE A 82 9.23 13.32 -4.99
CA PHE A 82 9.55 12.97 -6.37
C PHE A 82 10.77 12.05 -6.46
N TYR A 83 11.80 12.28 -5.63
CA TYR A 83 12.97 11.39 -5.59
C TYR A 83 12.65 10.00 -5.03
N LYS A 84 11.52 9.81 -4.32
CA LYS A 84 11.11 8.50 -3.79
C LYS A 84 10.53 7.58 -4.85
N PHE A 85 9.82 8.13 -5.85
CA PHE A 85 9.11 7.32 -6.85
C PHE A 85 9.62 7.50 -8.28
N LEU A 86 10.41 8.53 -8.58
CA LEU A 86 11.00 8.69 -9.90
C LEU A 86 12.10 7.66 -10.11
N THR A 87 11.91 6.85 -11.14
CA THR A 87 12.90 5.88 -11.60
C THR A 87 13.63 6.43 -12.81
N CYS A 88 14.87 6.00 -12.97
CA CYS A 88 15.67 6.31 -14.14
C CYS A 88 16.23 5.02 -14.76
N SER A 89 16.47 5.08 -16.05
CA SER A 89 17.25 4.08 -16.77
C SER A 89 18.41 4.77 -17.46
N THR A 90 19.54 4.08 -17.55
CA THR A 90 20.76 4.65 -18.09
C THR A 90 21.13 3.90 -19.35
N VAL A 91 21.34 4.63 -20.44
CA VAL A 91 21.81 4.09 -21.71
C VAL A 91 23.16 4.72 -22.02
N LEU A 92 24.14 3.88 -22.33
CA LEU A 92 25.44 4.31 -22.83
C LEU A 92 25.36 4.34 -24.35
N ASP A 93 25.53 5.53 -24.92
CA ASP A 93 25.52 5.74 -26.36
C ASP A 93 26.81 6.46 -26.78
N GLU A 94 27.65 5.72 -27.52
CA GLU A 94 29.00 6.09 -27.99
C GLU A 94 29.93 6.66 -26.91
N ASN A 95 29.74 7.92 -26.54
CA ASN A 95 30.57 8.69 -25.61
C ASN A 95 29.73 9.55 -24.65
N ARG A 96 28.44 9.22 -24.48
CA ARG A 96 27.48 9.95 -23.64
C ARG A 96 26.70 8.99 -22.77
N ILE A 97 26.40 9.46 -21.56
CA ILE A 97 25.49 8.79 -20.64
C ILE A 97 24.12 9.47 -20.80
N ILE A 98 23.13 8.72 -21.28
CA ILE A 98 21.76 9.19 -21.42
C ILE A 98 20.97 8.65 -20.23
N ILE A 99 20.47 9.56 -19.39
CA ILE A 99 19.63 9.24 -18.24
C ILE A 99 18.18 9.50 -18.64
N ILE A 100 17.39 8.44 -18.75
CA ILE A 100 15.97 8.50 -19.09
C ILE A 100 15.17 8.39 -17.80
N ILE A 101 14.49 9.48 -17.44
CA ILE A 101 13.66 9.54 -16.23
C ILE A 101 12.22 9.19 -16.60
N THR A 102 11.65 8.23 -15.89
CA THR A 102 10.25 7.83 -16.06
C THR A 102 9.37 8.60 -15.07
N LEU A 103 8.57 9.52 -15.60
CA LEU A 103 7.62 10.30 -14.81
C LEU A 103 6.23 9.64 -14.88
N PRO A 104 5.69 9.11 -13.76
CA PRO A 104 4.33 8.62 -13.72
C PRO A 104 3.34 9.77 -13.89
N LEU A 105 2.28 9.54 -14.67
CA LEU A 105 1.18 10.47 -14.85
C LEU A 105 -0.12 9.84 -14.33
N LEU A 106 -0.96 10.66 -13.72
CA LEU A 106 -2.25 10.26 -13.19
C LEU A 106 -3.36 10.77 -14.12
N ASP A 107 -4.26 9.87 -14.49
CA ASP A 107 -5.52 10.24 -15.12
C ASP A 107 -6.46 10.85 -14.08
N ILE A 108 -7.02 12.03 -14.37
CA ILE A 108 -7.97 12.71 -13.49
C ILE A 108 -9.41 12.65 -13.97
N ARG A 109 -9.68 11.99 -15.11
CA ARG A 109 -11.04 11.92 -15.69
C ARG A 109 -12.00 11.19 -14.77
N ASP A 110 -11.54 10.09 -14.17
CA ASP A 110 -12.31 9.29 -13.23
C ASP A 110 -11.44 9.00 -12.00
N SER A 111 -12.05 9.02 -10.83
CA SER A 111 -11.43 8.55 -9.59
C SER A 111 -12.12 7.28 -9.11
N TYR A 112 -11.35 6.31 -8.65
CA TYR A 112 -11.85 5.02 -8.19
C TYR A 112 -11.48 4.81 -6.73
N ALA A 113 -12.47 4.39 -5.94
CA ALA A 113 -12.26 3.88 -4.60
C ALA A 113 -12.05 2.36 -4.66
N ILE A 114 -11.01 1.88 -3.97
CA ILE A 114 -10.69 0.46 -3.87
C ILE A 114 -11.41 -0.12 -2.64
N TYR A 115 -12.14 -1.20 -2.83
CA TYR A 115 -12.90 -1.90 -1.81
C TYR A 115 -12.40 -3.32 -1.66
N LYS A 116 -11.98 -3.69 -0.45
CA LYS A 116 -11.74 -5.07 -0.07
C LYS A 116 -13.04 -5.71 0.40
N ILE A 117 -13.37 -6.86 -0.18
CA ILE A 117 -14.61 -7.57 0.08
C ILE A 117 -14.35 -8.67 1.11
N HIS A 118 -15.10 -8.65 2.20
CA HIS A 118 -15.08 -9.67 3.23
C HIS A 118 -16.31 -10.57 3.08
N ASN A 119 -16.09 -11.77 2.53
CA ASN A 119 -17.13 -12.78 2.37
C ASN A 119 -17.30 -13.60 3.66
N LEU A 120 -18.11 -13.08 4.57
CA LEU A 120 -18.27 -13.66 5.90
C LEU A 120 -19.20 -14.89 5.86
N PRO A 121 -18.84 -16.00 6.51
CA PRO A 121 -19.71 -17.15 6.64
C PRO A 121 -20.89 -16.86 7.55
N VAL A 122 -22.05 -17.41 7.19
CA VAL A 122 -23.26 -17.36 8.01
C VAL A 122 -23.62 -18.78 8.43
N PRO A 123 -23.77 -19.07 9.73
CA PRO A 123 -24.17 -20.40 10.18
C PRO A 123 -25.60 -20.71 9.74
N THR A 124 -25.80 -21.91 9.22
CA THR A 124 -27.12 -22.42 8.87
C THR A 124 -27.61 -23.35 9.97
N LYS A 125 -28.75 -23.04 10.59
CA LYS A 125 -29.40 -23.93 11.56
C LYS A 125 -30.04 -25.08 10.79
N VAL A 126 -29.49 -26.29 10.90
CA VAL A 126 -30.15 -27.49 10.38
C VAL A 126 -31.29 -27.83 11.32
N THR A 127 -32.53 -27.73 10.84
CA THR A 127 -33.76 -27.97 11.60
C THR A 127 -34.14 -29.46 11.73
N GLU A 128 -33.26 -30.38 11.34
CA GLU A 128 -33.59 -31.81 11.33
C GLU A 128 -33.11 -32.52 12.61
N LYS A 129 -34.07 -33.11 13.31
CA LYS A 129 -33.94 -33.70 14.65
C LYS A 129 -33.11 -34.99 14.73
N ASN A 130 -32.54 -35.51 13.62
CA ASN A 130 -32.06 -36.90 13.55
C ASN A 130 -30.75 -37.13 12.77
N SER A 131 -29.91 -36.12 12.56
CA SER A 131 -28.56 -36.34 12.01
C SER A 131 -27.52 -35.60 12.84
N ASP A 132 -26.36 -36.23 13.03
CA ASP A 132 -25.16 -35.63 13.65
C ASP A 132 -25.10 -34.13 13.42
N SER A 133 -25.01 -33.38 14.51
CA SER A 133 -24.99 -31.92 14.54
C SER A 133 -23.73 -31.35 13.88
N SER A 134 -23.59 -31.53 12.58
CA SER A 134 -22.51 -30.92 11.81
C SER A 134 -22.79 -29.43 11.72
N ASN A 135 -21.95 -28.63 12.36
CA ASN A 135 -21.97 -27.19 12.18
C ASN A 135 -21.76 -26.87 10.69
N MET A 136 -22.76 -26.25 10.07
CA MET A 136 -22.70 -25.85 8.67
C MET A 136 -22.63 -24.33 8.56
N VAL A 137 -21.82 -23.86 7.62
CA VAL A 137 -21.77 -22.45 7.25
C VAL A 137 -22.02 -22.26 5.77
N ALA A 138 -22.71 -21.17 5.44
CA ALA A 138 -22.97 -20.76 4.08
C ALA A 138 -22.22 -19.47 3.74
N GLN A 139 -21.65 -19.41 2.55
CA GLN A 139 -20.97 -18.23 1.99
C GLN A 139 -21.37 -18.08 0.53
N TYR A 140 -21.35 -16.85 0.01
CA TYR A 140 -21.49 -16.65 -1.43
C TYR A 140 -20.21 -17.06 -2.15
N GLU A 141 -20.33 -17.55 -3.37
CA GLU A 141 -19.18 -17.67 -4.27
C GLU A 141 -18.99 -16.33 -4.97
N LEU A 142 -17.87 -15.66 -4.70
CA LEU A 142 -17.55 -14.34 -5.25
C LEU A 142 -16.40 -14.45 -6.25
N GLU A 143 -16.52 -13.70 -7.34
CA GLU A 143 -15.55 -13.74 -8.45
C GLU A 143 -14.30 -12.89 -8.18
N ALA A 144 -14.35 -12.00 -7.19
CA ALA A 144 -13.24 -11.14 -6.81
C ALA A 144 -13.26 -10.83 -5.31
N VAL A 145 -12.06 -10.61 -4.75
CA VAL A 145 -11.86 -10.21 -3.34
C VAL A 145 -11.65 -8.70 -3.21
N VAL A 146 -11.25 -8.03 -4.29
CA VAL A 146 -11.09 -6.58 -4.32
C VAL A 146 -11.65 -6.03 -5.62
N ILE A 147 -12.40 -4.94 -5.50
CA ILE A 147 -12.95 -4.20 -6.63
C ILE A 147 -12.57 -2.72 -6.51
N ALA A 148 -12.42 -2.06 -7.65
CA ALA A 148 -12.40 -0.60 -7.70
C ALA A 148 -13.73 -0.12 -8.29
N ALA A 149 -14.33 0.92 -7.72
CA ALA A 149 -15.54 1.53 -8.27
C ALA A 149 -15.40 3.05 -8.33
N ASN A 150 -15.97 3.67 -9.36
CA ASN A 150 -16.00 5.14 -9.43
C ASN A 150 -16.92 5.72 -8.36
N GLN A 151 -16.84 7.03 -8.14
CA GLN A 151 -17.63 7.73 -7.11
C GLN A 151 -19.14 7.51 -7.28
N GLU A 152 -19.63 7.48 -8.52
CA GLU A 152 -21.05 7.26 -8.85
C GLU A 152 -21.46 5.78 -8.78
N LYS A 153 -20.51 4.85 -8.55
CA LYS A 153 -20.73 3.39 -8.56
C LYS A 153 -21.38 2.87 -9.85
N THR A 154 -21.12 3.53 -10.98
CA THR A 154 -21.62 3.15 -12.30
C THR A 154 -20.63 2.31 -13.10
N LYS A 155 -19.35 2.37 -12.74
CA LYS A 155 -18.23 1.64 -13.35
C LYS A 155 -17.46 0.90 -12.27
N TYR A 156 -16.88 -0.25 -12.64
CA TYR A 156 -16.07 -1.05 -11.75
C TYR A 156 -14.88 -1.69 -12.47
N MET A 157 -13.88 -2.08 -11.70
CA MET A 157 -12.75 -2.92 -12.10
C MET A 157 -12.63 -4.06 -11.08
N LEU A 158 -12.24 -5.25 -11.53
CA LEU A 158 -11.82 -6.33 -10.64
C LEU A 158 -10.31 -6.26 -10.52
N LEU A 159 -9.77 -6.10 -9.33
CA LEU A 159 -8.32 -5.93 -9.15
C LEU A 159 -7.66 -7.27 -8.83
N SER A 160 -6.49 -7.49 -9.42
CA SER A 160 -5.61 -8.60 -9.07
C SER A 160 -4.78 -8.29 -7.81
N ASN A 161 -4.31 -9.33 -7.13
CA ASN A 161 -3.40 -9.18 -5.97
C ASN A 161 -2.14 -8.36 -6.31
N GLN A 162 -1.58 -8.54 -7.51
CA GLN A 162 -0.40 -7.79 -7.96
C GLN A 162 -0.67 -6.28 -8.11
N GLU A 163 -1.86 -5.89 -8.56
CA GLU A 163 -2.24 -4.48 -8.66
C GLU A 163 -2.48 -3.87 -7.27
N ILE A 164 -3.04 -4.65 -6.35
CA ILE A 164 -3.27 -4.22 -4.96
C ILE A 164 -1.95 -3.99 -4.23
N ASP A 165 -0.97 -4.87 -4.41
CA ASP A 165 0.35 -4.73 -3.81
C ASP A 165 1.03 -3.44 -4.30
N LYS A 166 0.90 -3.13 -5.60
CA LYS A 166 1.38 -1.86 -6.17
C LYS A 166 0.65 -0.63 -5.60
N CYS A 167 -0.63 -0.77 -5.25
CA CYS A 167 -1.41 0.29 -4.61
C CYS A 167 -1.11 0.48 -3.12
N SER A 168 -0.46 -0.50 -2.47
CA SER A 168 -0.26 -0.52 -1.02
C SER A 168 1.10 0.05 -0.60
N ASN A 169 1.85 0.67 -1.53
CA ASN A 169 3.16 1.23 -1.26
C ASN A 169 3.04 2.53 -0.43
N PRO A 170 3.53 2.57 0.82
CA PRO A 170 3.40 3.75 1.69
C PRO A 170 4.22 4.96 1.20
N LEU A 171 5.18 4.75 0.31
CA LEU A 171 6.01 5.81 -0.26
C LEU A 171 5.37 6.45 -1.50
N VAL A 172 4.30 5.85 -2.03
CA VAL A 172 3.71 6.22 -3.32
C VAL A 172 2.19 6.31 -3.21
N ASN A 173 1.65 7.53 -3.35
CA ASN A 173 0.21 7.79 -3.21
C ASN A 173 -0.59 7.57 -4.51
N PHE A 174 -0.14 6.67 -5.39
CA PHE A 174 -0.82 6.37 -6.64
C PHE A 174 -0.69 4.90 -7.03
N CYS A 175 -1.63 4.47 -7.87
CA CYS A 175 -1.78 3.09 -8.30
C CYS A 175 -1.54 2.93 -9.79
N GLU A 176 -0.81 1.88 -10.18
CA GLU A 176 -0.76 1.41 -11.56
C GLU A 176 -1.75 0.25 -11.73
N ILE A 177 -2.95 0.55 -12.26
CA ILE A 177 -4.00 -0.45 -12.52
C ILE A 177 -4.08 -0.70 -14.02
N LYS A 178 -4.06 -1.97 -14.42
CA LYS A 178 -4.20 -2.42 -15.81
C LYS A 178 -5.55 -3.09 -16.07
N SER A 179 -6.27 -3.40 -15.00
CA SER A 179 -7.58 -4.01 -15.06
C SER A 179 -8.58 -3.15 -15.85
N PRO A 180 -9.35 -3.74 -16.78
CA PRO A 180 -10.31 -3.02 -17.59
C PRO A 180 -11.49 -2.50 -16.77
N VAL A 181 -12.07 -1.40 -17.26
CA VAL A 181 -13.24 -0.75 -16.67
C VAL A 181 -14.52 -1.28 -17.29
N TYR A 182 -15.42 -1.78 -16.45
CA TYR A 182 -16.71 -2.31 -16.87
C TYR A 182 -17.87 -1.49 -16.30
N PRO A 183 -18.98 -1.35 -17.03
CA PRO A 183 -20.16 -0.69 -16.50
C PRO A 183 -20.98 -1.64 -15.61
N VAL A 184 -21.44 -1.14 -14.45
CA VAL A 184 -22.15 -1.91 -13.41
C VAL A 184 -23.54 -2.37 -13.88
N ASN A 185 -24.17 -1.68 -14.82
CA ASN A 185 -25.48 -2.07 -15.39
C ASN A 185 -25.41 -3.37 -16.20
N LEU A 186 -24.30 -3.64 -16.89
CA LEU A 186 -24.12 -4.82 -17.73
C LEU A 186 -23.50 -6.01 -16.98
N SER A 187 -22.99 -5.80 -15.76
CA SER A 187 -22.36 -6.87 -14.99
C SER A 187 -23.34 -7.98 -14.64
N LYS A 188 -22.87 -9.23 -14.74
CA LYS A 188 -23.59 -10.44 -14.26
C LYS A 188 -22.96 -11.04 -13.01
N LEU A 189 -21.88 -10.43 -12.49
CA LEU A 189 -21.10 -10.96 -11.37
C LEU A 189 -21.87 -10.81 -10.05
N CYS A 190 -21.79 -11.83 -9.21
CA CYS A 190 -22.39 -11.83 -7.87
C CYS A 190 -21.81 -10.70 -7.02
N VAL A 191 -20.47 -10.56 -6.99
CA VAL A 191 -19.80 -9.55 -6.17
C VAL A 191 -20.25 -8.12 -6.49
N ILE A 192 -20.49 -7.82 -7.77
CA ILE A 192 -20.98 -6.51 -8.21
C ILE A 192 -22.47 -6.34 -7.93
N ALA A 193 -23.27 -7.39 -8.05
CA ALA A 193 -24.69 -7.35 -7.69
C ALA A 193 -24.89 -7.07 -6.20
N LEU A 194 -24.09 -7.71 -5.33
CA LEU A 194 -24.06 -7.46 -3.89
C LEU A 194 -23.58 -6.04 -3.57
N PHE A 195 -22.46 -5.61 -4.17
CA PHE A 195 -21.90 -4.27 -3.94
C PHE A 195 -22.85 -3.13 -4.37
N ALA A 196 -23.50 -3.29 -5.52
CA ALA A 196 -24.47 -2.33 -6.04
C ALA A 196 -25.86 -2.45 -5.38
N ASN A 197 -26.05 -3.40 -4.45
CA ASN A 197 -27.31 -3.70 -3.79
C ASN A 197 -28.51 -3.83 -4.75
N LYS A 198 -28.31 -4.55 -5.87
CA LYS A 198 -29.38 -4.76 -6.86
C LYS A 198 -30.22 -5.97 -6.47
N GLU A 199 -31.55 -5.87 -6.55
CA GLU A 199 -32.48 -6.94 -6.16
C GLU A 199 -32.21 -8.31 -6.83
N ASN A 200 -31.58 -8.30 -8.01
CA ASN A 200 -31.27 -9.50 -8.76
C ASN A 200 -30.06 -10.31 -8.24
N TRP A 201 -29.40 -9.88 -7.15
CA TRP A 201 -28.27 -10.61 -6.55
C TRP A 201 -28.65 -12.07 -6.21
N LYS A 202 -29.89 -12.32 -5.77
CA LYS A 202 -30.40 -13.66 -5.43
C LYS A 202 -30.27 -14.68 -6.57
N THR A 203 -30.38 -14.21 -7.82
CA THR A 203 -30.31 -15.06 -9.02
C THR A 203 -28.90 -15.21 -9.58
N ARG A 204 -27.97 -14.36 -9.14
CA ARG A 204 -26.59 -14.29 -9.65
C ARG A 204 -25.57 -14.90 -8.70
N CYS A 205 -25.91 -14.96 -7.41
CA CYS A 205 -25.02 -15.43 -6.37
C CYS A 205 -25.30 -16.90 -6.03
N THR A 206 -24.31 -17.74 -6.26
CA THR A 206 -24.33 -19.14 -5.81
C THR A 206 -23.94 -19.21 -4.34
N LEU A 207 -24.70 -19.96 -3.56
CA LEU A 207 -24.40 -20.24 -2.16
C LEU A 207 -23.55 -21.51 -2.06
N LYS A 208 -22.39 -21.43 -1.42
CA LYS A 208 -21.55 -22.58 -1.08
C LYS A 208 -21.73 -22.92 0.39
N VAL A 209 -22.25 -24.11 0.66
CA VAL A 209 -22.41 -24.64 2.02
C VAL A 209 -21.22 -25.53 2.35
N ARG A 210 -20.63 -25.32 3.52
CA ARG A 210 -19.52 -26.12 4.04
C ARG A 210 -19.96 -26.81 5.34
N PRO A 211 -20.04 -28.15 5.37
CA PRO A 211 -20.33 -28.89 6.61
C PRO A 211 -19.10 -28.98 7.51
N ASN A 212 -19.30 -29.45 8.75
CA ASN A 212 -18.25 -29.75 9.73
C ASN A 212 -17.28 -28.59 10.00
N THR A 213 -17.81 -27.37 10.09
CA THR A 213 -16.99 -26.18 10.32
C THR A 213 -16.87 -25.85 11.81
N ILE A 214 -15.68 -25.46 12.26
CA ILE A 214 -15.43 -25.05 13.64
C ILE A 214 -16.14 -23.71 13.91
N LEU A 215 -16.97 -23.67 14.95
CA LEU A 215 -17.68 -22.49 15.41
C LEU A 215 -17.55 -22.37 16.95
N PRO A 216 -17.48 -21.15 17.50
CA PRO A 216 -17.40 -19.86 16.81
C PRO A 216 -16.10 -19.68 16.03
N MET A 217 -16.12 -18.86 14.98
CA MET A 217 -14.93 -18.52 14.19
C MET A 217 -14.74 -17.02 14.08
N ALA A 218 -13.50 -16.58 13.89
CA ALA A 218 -13.16 -15.17 13.75
C ALA A 218 -12.48 -14.90 12.40
N THR A 219 -12.88 -13.82 11.74
CA THR A 219 -12.25 -13.32 10.50
C THR A 219 -11.72 -11.92 10.76
N TYR A 220 -10.43 -11.71 10.52
CA TYR A 220 -9.82 -10.37 10.58
C TYR A 220 -10.30 -9.53 9.38
N LEU A 221 -10.77 -8.31 9.64
CA LEU A 221 -11.27 -7.40 8.61
C LEU A 221 -10.17 -6.41 8.20
N THR A 222 -9.98 -5.37 9.01
CA THR A 222 -8.96 -4.32 8.89
C THR A 222 -8.88 -3.57 10.21
N ASP A 223 -7.77 -2.88 10.47
CA ASP A 223 -7.62 -1.93 11.58
C ASP A 223 -8.13 -2.45 12.93
N SER A 224 -7.66 -3.65 13.31
CA SER A 224 -8.01 -4.28 14.59
C SER A 224 -9.49 -4.69 14.71
N MET A 225 -10.25 -4.69 13.61
CA MET A 225 -11.61 -5.20 13.56
C MET A 225 -11.65 -6.68 13.22
N TRP A 226 -12.46 -7.42 13.96
CA TRP A 226 -12.71 -8.84 13.79
C TRP A 226 -14.21 -9.09 13.62
N ALA A 227 -14.58 -9.91 12.66
CA ALA A 227 -15.94 -10.46 12.56
C ALA A 227 -15.97 -11.84 13.22
N VAL A 228 -16.75 -11.99 14.28
CA VAL A 228 -16.94 -13.27 14.99
C VAL A 228 -18.28 -13.86 14.59
N THR A 229 -18.24 -15.07 14.05
CA THR A 229 -19.40 -15.80 13.56
C THR A 229 -19.73 -16.95 14.50
N THR A 230 -20.99 -17.05 14.94
CA THR A 230 -21.44 -18.03 15.93
C THR A 230 -22.91 -18.44 15.73
N ILE A 231 -23.27 -19.64 16.21
CA ILE A 231 -24.67 -20.12 16.27
C ILE A 231 -25.34 -19.68 17.58
N ASN A 232 -24.56 -19.67 18.67
CA ASN A 232 -25.04 -19.41 20.02
C ASN A 232 -24.39 -18.13 20.57
N GLU A 233 -25.12 -17.45 21.43
CA GLU A 233 -24.60 -16.32 22.18
C GLU A 233 -23.50 -16.80 23.15
N PHE A 234 -22.39 -16.06 23.24
CA PHE A 234 -21.35 -16.29 24.24
C PHE A 234 -20.66 -14.98 24.63
N ARG A 235 -19.90 -14.99 25.73
CA ARG A 235 -19.17 -13.81 26.22
C ARG A 235 -17.70 -13.88 25.85
N ILE A 236 -17.14 -12.73 25.47
CA ILE A 236 -15.71 -12.55 25.26
C ILE A 236 -15.21 -11.45 26.18
N THR A 237 -14.08 -11.68 26.84
CA THR A 237 -13.44 -10.72 27.73
C THR A 237 -12.29 -10.05 27.00
N ILE A 238 -12.31 -8.73 26.93
CA ILE A 238 -11.26 -7.90 26.31
C ILE A 238 -10.34 -7.40 27.41
N ARG A 239 -9.04 -7.65 27.26
CA ARG A 239 -7.98 -7.20 28.15
C ARG A 239 -6.97 -6.35 27.37
N CYS A 240 -6.68 -5.16 27.86
CA CYS A 240 -5.71 -4.24 27.27
C CYS A 240 -4.57 -3.97 28.26
N ASP A 241 -3.32 -3.92 27.77
CA ASP A 241 -2.11 -3.66 28.57
C ASP A 241 -1.92 -2.16 28.92
N ASP A 242 -3.01 -1.41 29.02
CA ASP A 242 -2.97 -0.04 29.54
C ASP A 242 -2.84 -0.06 31.07
N LYS A 243 -2.26 1.00 31.66
CA LYS A 243 -1.97 1.16 33.11
C LYS A 243 -3.15 0.87 34.07
N THR A 244 -4.36 0.70 33.56
CA THR A 244 -5.59 0.41 34.29
C THR A 244 -6.13 -1.01 34.15
N ASN A 245 -5.49 -1.92 33.40
CA ASN A 245 -5.95 -3.31 33.18
C ASN A 245 -7.47 -3.40 33.00
N MET A 246 -8.03 -2.57 32.12
CA MET A 246 -9.47 -2.53 31.90
C MET A 246 -9.93 -3.84 31.26
N LEU A 247 -10.64 -4.64 32.05
CA LEU A 247 -11.37 -5.82 31.59
C LEU A 247 -12.76 -5.38 31.15
N THR A 248 -13.08 -5.60 29.88
CA THR A 248 -14.42 -5.32 29.34
C THR A 248 -15.02 -6.61 28.81
N ASP A 249 -16.18 -6.99 29.30
CA ASP A 249 -16.92 -8.12 28.76
C ASP A 249 -17.86 -7.65 27.65
N GLN A 250 -17.85 -8.38 26.53
CA GLN A 250 -18.73 -8.14 25.40
C GLN A 250 -19.52 -9.41 25.07
N ILE A 251 -20.81 -9.25 24.81
CA ILE A 251 -21.69 -10.34 24.37
C ILE A 251 -21.59 -10.46 22.86
N ILE A 252 -21.33 -11.67 22.37
CA ILE A 252 -21.27 -12.02 20.95
C ILE A 252 -22.56 -12.68 20.54
N ASN A 253 -23.33 -11.99 19.69
CA ASN A 253 -24.61 -12.44 19.21
C ASN A 253 -24.50 -13.15 17.84
N PRO A 254 -25.31 -14.19 17.60
CA PRO A 254 -25.42 -14.80 16.28
C PRO A 254 -26.15 -13.87 15.27
N PRO A 255 -25.91 -14.03 13.96
CA PRO A 255 -24.97 -14.96 13.34
C PRO A 255 -23.53 -14.43 13.32
N THR A 256 -23.36 -13.10 13.34
CA THR A 256 -22.05 -12.45 13.26
C THR A 256 -22.06 -11.15 14.08
N THR A 257 -21.04 -10.95 14.90
CA THR A 257 -20.78 -9.69 15.62
C THR A 257 -19.42 -9.14 15.23
N ILE A 258 -19.33 -7.83 14.98
CA ILE A 258 -18.06 -7.15 14.72
C ILE A 258 -17.50 -6.61 16.04
N ILE A 259 -16.24 -6.94 16.32
CA ILE A 259 -15.50 -6.48 17.48
C ILE A 259 -14.39 -5.57 16.99
N ASN A 260 -14.29 -4.37 17.56
CA ASN A 260 -13.18 -3.46 17.33
C ASN A 260 -12.26 -3.50 18.56
N LEU A 261 -11.08 -4.10 18.40
CA LEU A 261 -10.08 -4.16 19.46
C LEU A 261 -9.18 -2.93 19.38
N LYS A 262 -8.94 -2.25 20.49
CA LYS A 262 -7.90 -1.21 20.49
C LYS A 262 -6.53 -1.87 20.31
N ARG A 263 -5.54 -1.06 19.92
CA ARG A 263 -4.13 -1.49 19.88
C ARG A 263 -3.76 -2.05 21.25
N THR A 264 -2.96 -3.12 21.27
CA THR A 264 -2.53 -3.90 22.45
C THR A 264 -3.62 -4.67 23.20
N CYS A 265 -4.89 -4.62 22.79
CA CYS A 265 -5.95 -5.40 23.42
C CYS A 265 -6.07 -6.81 22.83
N THR A 266 -6.21 -7.80 23.72
CA THR A 266 -6.51 -9.19 23.39
C THR A 266 -7.94 -9.51 23.84
N ALA A 267 -8.70 -10.25 23.05
CA ALA A 267 -10.03 -10.72 23.45
C ALA A 267 -10.04 -12.24 23.60
N THR A 268 -10.45 -12.74 24.76
CA THR A 268 -10.38 -14.15 25.12
C THR A 268 -11.75 -14.67 25.54
N SER A 269 -12.05 -15.90 25.13
CA SER A 269 -13.21 -16.69 25.57
C SER A 269 -12.81 -18.15 25.68
N ASP A 270 -13.71 -18.99 26.20
CA ASP A 270 -13.50 -20.44 26.26
C ASP A 270 -13.39 -21.11 24.87
N HIS A 271 -13.78 -20.40 23.81
CA HIS A 271 -13.82 -20.94 22.45
C HIS A 271 -12.68 -20.45 21.56
N LEU A 272 -12.29 -19.18 21.69
CA LEU A 272 -11.30 -18.54 20.81
C LEU A 272 -10.60 -17.38 21.50
N THR A 273 -9.45 -17.01 20.95
CA THR A 273 -8.68 -15.82 21.33
C THR A 273 -8.40 -14.96 20.10
N LEU A 274 -8.73 -13.68 20.19
CA LEU A 274 -8.44 -12.66 19.19
C LEU A 274 -7.17 -11.93 19.59
N LEU A 275 -6.17 -11.99 18.70
CA LEU A 275 -4.87 -11.40 18.95
C LEU A 275 -4.90 -9.88 18.73
N PRO A 276 -4.08 -9.13 19.49
CA PRO A 276 -3.87 -7.72 19.24
C PRO A 276 -3.17 -7.53 17.89
N THR A 277 -3.49 -6.43 17.22
CA THR A 277 -2.71 -5.98 16.05
C THR A 277 -1.45 -5.30 16.53
N TYR A 278 -0.30 -5.89 16.22
CA TYR A 278 1.01 -5.25 16.36
C TYR A 278 1.38 -4.61 15.02
N GLN A 279 1.63 -3.30 14.99
CA GLN A 279 2.47 -2.70 13.96
C GLN A 279 3.89 -2.72 14.53
N MET A 280 4.80 -3.47 13.90
CA MET A 280 6.22 -3.30 14.20
C MET A 280 6.58 -1.86 13.82
N GLU A 281 7.05 -1.08 14.79
CA GLU A 281 7.75 0.15 14.46
C GLU A 281 8.95 -0.24 13.60
N SER A 282 8.96 0.24 12.35
CA SER A 282 10.15 0.17 11.53
C SER A 282 11.14 1.17 12.12
N THR A 283 11.99 0.70 13.03
CA THR A 283 13.16 1.47 13.46
C THR A 283 14.11 1.53 12.27
N PHE A 284 14.06 2.64 11.53
CA PHE A 284 15.13 3.06 10.62
C PHE A 284 16.18 3.85 11.42
#